data_AF-A4B8X2-F1
#
_entry.id   AF-A4B8X2-F1
#
_cell.length_a   1.000
_cell.length_b   1.000
_cell.length_c   1.000
_cell.angle_alpha   90.00
_cell.angle_beta   90.00
_cell.angle_gamma   90.00
#
_symmetry.space_group_name_H-M   'P 1'
#
loop_
_entity.id
_entity.type
_entity.pdbx_description
1 polymer ?
#
loop_
_entity_poly.entity_id
_entity_poly.type
_entity_poly.pdbx_seq_one_letter_code
_entity_poly.pdbx_strand_id
1 'polypeptide(L)'
;MTLKDGLCKDQTICKCNERYDSVIDTCTPITPQTSWDATEQVIYSYPDNNHDSPRCSEPTPETHGTCSNTSTDNPINCATGQKHYTEVDYQGFGQDAVQYIRYYETPNVSAVSNDDDSNASSGSDYWQPNARPTLTTRTFADGAVAKTFRLGNRIERIFFFPAGSTTYQTNPLLPGISLSEDGRTVTLASGQVYEFSEAGVIEQISDDNSEPSIVYESTLINGVPRITQQRNRFGRYLDYSYDSDGRLSTLTDQDGHQIHYEYDIEGNLSKVVYPDSTPEALEDNPFKEYLFENPEFPNYITGIVDQEGNRIANIAYNDEGKATLSERYNGTERVEVSYPEDGHSDVKFYRDTSTDAYREEHYRYAKFRGQYKLTSKAITQCDNCELTTETWDYDDRELLVRHTSPAGIITEWTYDGLDRKVSETVGVGTTEEHTTTYTWNETHNQIETITAATYVTTYTFDSMGRRVNASTVSSNIGN
;
A
#
# COMPACT_ATOMS: atom_id res chain seq x y z
N MET A 1 20.58 -35.37 48.38
CA MET A 1 20.12 -33.98 48.53
C MET A 1 19.01 -33.81 47.51
N THR A 2 17.77 -33.93 47.98
CA THR A 2 16.56 -33.94 47.14
C THR A 2 16.18 -32.49 46.84
N LEU A 3 16.13 -32.11 45.56
CA LEU A 3 15.58 -30.81 45.15
C LEU A 3 14.06 -30.93 45.17
N LYS A 4 13.42 -29.97 45.85
CA LYS A 4 11.97 -29.81 45.95
C LYS A 4 11.45 -29.16 44.67
N ASP A 5 10.33 -29.71 44.18
CA ASP A 5 9.43 -29.10 43.21
C ASP A 5 8.94 -27.72 43.66
N GLY A 6 8.92 -26.78 42.70
CA GLY A 6 8.26 -25.48 42.80
C GLY A 6 7.61 -25.17 41.46
N LEU A 7 6.32 -25.48 41.36
CA LEU A 7 5.43 -25.26 40.22
C LEU A 7 5.48 -23.79 39.73
N CYS A 8 5.82 -23.57 38.45
CA CYS A 8 5.38 -22.36 37.75
C CYS A 8 3.87 -22.52 37.53
N LYS A 9 3.06 -21.68 38.18
CA LYS A 9 1.65 -21.54 37.81
C LYS A 9 1.61 -20.72 36.52
N ASP A 10 0.97 -21.26 35.48
CA ASP A 10 0.53 -20.49 34.32
C ASP A 10 -0.29 -19.30 34.83
N GLN A 11 0.15 -18.07 34.54
CA GLN A 11 -0.65 -16.89 34.83
C GLN A 11 -1.78 -16.83 33.80
N THR A 12 -3.02 -16.81 34.27
CA THR A 12 -4.19 -16.51 33.43
C THR A 12 -4.04 -15.09 32.87
N ILE A 13 -3.81 -14.98 31.56
CA ILE A 13 -3.72 -13.69 30.85
C ILE A 13 -5.14 -13.32 30.37
N CYS A 14 -5.72 -12.26 30.94
CA CYS A 14 -7.03 -11.76 30.52
C CYS A 14 -6.96 -10.92 29.24
N LYS A 15 -8.06 -10.85 28.48
CA LYS A 15 -8.19 -9.95 27.33
C LYS A 15 -8.18 -8.49 27.78
N CYS A 16 -7.89 -7.56 26.86
CA CYS A 16 -7.74 -6.13 27.18
C CYS A 16 -8.97 -5.46 27.82
N ASN A 17 -10.17 -6.03 27.65
CA ASN A 17 -11.43 -5.56 28.23
C ASN A 17 -11.88 -6.34 29.49
N GLU A 18 -10.97 -7.12 30.09
CA GLU A 18 -11.25 -7.94 31.26
C GLU A 18 -10.22 -7.70 32.38
N ARG A 19 -10.67 -7.77 33.64
CA ARG A 19 -9.83 -7.72 34.83
C ARG A 19 -9.69 -9.11 35.44
N TYR A 20 -8.45 -9.53 35.68
CA TYR A 20 -8.15 -10.74 36.44
C TYR A 20 -8.51 -10.56 37.92
N ASP A 21 -9.42 -11.38 38.42
CA ASP A 21 -9.74 -11.46 39.85
C ASP A 21 -8.96 -12.61 40.50
N SER A 22 -7.90 -12.25 41.24
CA SER A 22 -7.03 -13.21 41.92
C SER A 22 -7.71 -13.97 43.07
N VAL A 23 -8.89 -13.55 43.51
CA VAL A 23 -9.65 -14.21 44.59
C VAL A 23 -10.43 -15.40 44.05
N ILE A 24 -10.90 -15.33 42.80
CA ILE A 24 -11.72 -16.37 42.16
C ILE A 24 -11.07 -17.00 40.92
N ASP A 25 -9.86 -16.57 40.54
CA ASP A 25 -9.05 -17.10 39.43
C ASP A 25 -9.79 -17.04 38.08
N THR A 26 -10.49 -15.92 37.83
CA THR A 26 -11.25 -15.69 36.58
C THR A 26 -11.08 -14.26 36.07
N CYS A 27 -11.25 -14.09 34.76
CA CYS A 27 -11.30 -12.79 34.08
C CYS A 27 -12.74 -12.26 34.10
N THR A 28 -12.93 -10.99 34.49
CA THR A 28 -14.24 -10.35 34.59
C THR A 28 -14.29 -9.14 33.65
N PRO A 29 -15.34 -8.98 32.83
CA PRO A 29 -15.48 -7.81 31.96
C PRO A 29 -15.50 -6.51 32.75
N ILE A 30 -14.82 -5.49 32.26
CA ILE A 30 -14.84 -4.14 32.85
C ILE A 30 -15.49 -3.13 31.89
N THR A 31 -16.18 -2.14 32.46
CA THR A 31 -16.75 -1.03 31.70
C THR A 31 -15.62 -0.12 31.20
N PRO A 32 -15.53 0.19 29.89
CA PRO A 32 -14.46 1.05 29.37
C PRO A 32 -14.51 2.45 30.01
N GLN A 33 -13.35 3.00 30.38
CA GLN A 33 -13.17 4.43 30.62
C GLN A 33 -12.42 5.01 29.43
N THR A 34 -12.92 6.13 28.91
CA THR A 34 -12.29 6.89 27.83
C THR A 34 -11.46 8.02 28.43
N SER A 35 -10.20 8.15 28.03
CA SER A 35 -9.41 9.37 28.30
C SER A 35 -8.87 9.94 27.02
N TRP A 36 -8.91 11.26 26.98
CA TRP A 36 -8.29 12.07 25.96
C TRP A 36 -6.78 12.15 26.19
N ASP A 37 -5.98 11.67 25.24
CA ASP A 37 -4.56 12.03 25.18
C ASP A 37 -4.39 13.31 24.38
N ALA A 38 -4.11 14.41 25.09
CA ALA A 38 -3.90 15.72 24.48
C ALA A 38 -2.65 15.80 23.60
N THR A 39 -1.73 14.84 23.70
CA THR A 39 -0.47 14.78 22.94
C THR A 39 -0.64 14.10 21.60
N GLU A 40 -1.46 13.06 21.56
CA GLU A 40 -1.67 12.22 20.37
C GLU A 40 -3.02 12.47 19.69
N GLN A 41 -3.92 13.22 20.35
CA GLN A 41 -5.27 13.51 19.87
C GLN A 41 -6.12 12.25 19.63
N VAL A 42 -5.94 11.24 20.48
CA VAL A 42 -6.67 9.97 20.43
C VAL A 42 -7.47 9.79 21.72
N ILE A 43 -8.66 9.22 21.61
CA ILE A 43 -9.42 8.72 22.77
C ILE A 43 -8.94 7.31 23.08
N TYR A 44 -8.26 7.15 24.21
CA TYR A 44 -7.85 5.86 24.72
C TYR A 44 -8.97 5.24 25.55
N SER A 45 -9.33 4.01 25.22
CA SER A 45 -10.09 3.13 26.13
C SER A 45 -9.11 2.31 26.94
N TYR A 46 -9.08 2.46 28.28
CA TYR A 46 -8.15 1.74 29.15
C TYR A 46 -8.84 1.14 30.39
N PRO A 47 -8.36 -0.02 30.89
CA PRO A 47 -8.64 -0.50 32.23
C PRO A 47 -8.02 0.40 33.30
N ASP A 48 -8.71 0.58 34.44
CA ASP A 48 -8.36 1.45 35.58
C ASP A 48 -6.95 1.28 36.21
N ASN A 49 -6.08 0.39 35.72
CA ASN A 49 -4.84 0.06 36.43
C ASN A 49 -3.61 -0.45 35.64
N ASN A 50 -3.39 -0.09 34.37
CA ASN A 50 -2.11 -0.42 33.73
C ASN A 50 -1.47 0.75 32.95
N HIS A 51 -0.66 1.55 33.65
CA HIS A 51 0.09 2.67 33.08
C HIS A 51 1.41 2.27 32.40
N ASP A 52 1.82 0.99 32.42
CA ASP A 52 3.14 0.54 31.96
C ASP A 52 3.07 -0.60 30.92
N SER A 53 2.81 -0.23 29.65
CA SER A 53 3.07 -0.97 28.37
C SER A 53 2.26 -2.24 27.98
N PRO A 54 2.14 -2.56 26.67
CA PRO A 54 2.24 -1.71 25.47
C PRO A 54 0.86 -1.20 25.04
N ARG A 55 0.82 0.08 24.69
CA ARG A 55 -0.37 0.80 24.23
C ARG A 55 -0.72 0.35 22.81
N CYS A 56 -2.00 0.09 22.55
CA CYS A 56 -2.47 -0.28 21.23
C CYS A 56 -2.30 0.92 20.28
N SER A 57 -1.48 0.75 19.25
CA SER A 57 -1.30 1.73 18.17
C SER A 57 -2.48 1.70 17.19
N GLU A 58 -2.85 2.86 16.66
CA GLU A 58 -3.80 2.96 15.56
C GLU A 58 -3.29 2.26 14.27
N PRO A 59 -4.21 1.70 13.46
CA PRO A 59 -3.90 1.41 12.07
C PRO A 59 -3.70 2.71 11.28
N THR A 60 -2.68 2.72 10.43
CA THR A 60 -2.50 3.74 9.39
C THR A 60 -3.74 3.85 8.49
N PRO A 61 -4.00 5.01 7.86
CA PRO A 61 -5.07 5.14 6.87
C PRO A 61 -4.92 4.04 5.81
N GLU A 62 -5.88 3.12 5.77
CA GLU A 62 -5.80 1.97 4.87
C GLU A 62 -5.86 2.43 3.41
N THR A 63 -4.96 1.82 2.66
CA THR A 63 -4.85 1.86 1.20
C THR A 63 -6.14 1.36 0.56
N HIS A 64 -6.64 2.14 -0.40
CA HIS A 64 -7.65 1.80 -1.41
C HIS A 64 -8.03 0.31 -1.54
N GLY A 65 -9.20 -0.09 -1.01
CA GLY A 65 -9.93 -1.29 -1.43
C GLY A 65 -9.34 -2.66 -1.10
N THR A 66 -8.20 -2.73 -0.38
CA THR A 66 -7.59 -4.01 0.02
C THR A 66 -8.25 -4.54 1.29
N CYS A 67 -8.73 -5.78 1.27
CA CYS A 67 -8.93 -6.52 2.51
C CYS A 67 -7.57 -6.88 3.07
N SER A 68 -7.05 -6.06 3.98
CA SER A 68 -5.77 -6.34 4.61
C SER A 68 -5.92 -7.54 5.55
N ASN A 69 -5.54 -8.73 5.07
CA ASN A 69 -4.95 -9.73 5.96
C ASN A 69 -3.65 -9.12 6.52
N THR A 70 -3.32 -9.44 7.77
CA THR A 70 -2.02 -9.25 8.44
C THR A 70 -0.74 -9.65 7.66
N SER A 71 -0.84 -10.05 6.38
CA SER A 71 0.27 -10.37 5.48
C SER A 71 0.09 -9.62 4.16
N THR A 72 0.97 -8.65 3.89
CA THR A 72 0.95 -7.73 2.74
C THR A 72 1.39 -8.36 1.41
N ASP A 73 1.82 -9.62 1.42
CA ASP A 73 2.62 -10.18 0.32
C ASP A 73 1.78 -10.81 -0.81
N ASN A 74 0.50 -11.11 -0.57
CA ASN A 74 -0.35 -11.83 -1.53
C ASN A 74 -1.85 -11.45 -1.48
N PRO A 75 -2.23 -10.15 -1.53
CA PRO A 75 -3.61 -9.76 -1.30
C PRO A 75 -4.54 -10.00 -2.50
N ILE A 76 -5.85 -10.00 -2.22
CA ILE A 76 -6.92 -9.80 -3.20
C ILE A 76 -7.51 -8.41 -2.92
N ASN A 77 -7.70 -7.60 -3.96
CA ASN A 77 -8.47 -6.37 -3.85
C ASN A 77 -9.96 -6.74 -3.80
N CYS A 78 -10.56 -6.74 -2.62
CA CYS A 78 -11.94 -7.20 -2.42
C CYS A 78 -13.01 -6.32 -3.08
N ALA A 79 -12.68 -5.09 -3.44
CA ALA A 79 -13.62 -4.25 -4.19
C ALA A 79 -13.73 -4.69 -5.66
N THR A 80 -12.60 -5.10 -6.26
CA THR A 80 -12.49 -5.31 -7.71
C THR A 80 -12.29 -6.76 -8.12
N GLY A 81 -11.84 -7.61 -7.19
CA GLY A 81 -11.37 -8.97 -7.44
C GLY A 81 -9.98 -9.06 -8.05
N GLN A 82 -9.24 -7.95 -8.10
CA GLN A 82 -7.90 -7.94 -8.65
C GLN A 82 -6.93 -8.73 -7.76
N LYS A 83 -6.16 -9.62 -8.37
CA LYS A 83 -5.12 -10.38 -7.66
C LYS A 83 -3.82 -9.60 -7.69
N HIS A 84 -3.21 -9.40 -6.53
CA HIS A 84 -1.86 -8.87 -6.43
C HIS A 84 -0.92 -9.89 -5.79
N TYR A 85 0.30 -9.96 -6.29
CA TYR A 85 1.37 -10.77 -5.73
C TYR A 85 2.72 -10.08 -5.94
N THR A 86 3.56 -10.04 -4.91
CA THR A 86 4.87 -9.39 -4.97
C THR A 86 5.96 -10.44 -4.77
N GLU A 87 6.97 -10.41 -5.63
CA GLU A 87 8.11 -11.31 -5.58
C GLU A 87 9.42 -10.51 -5.55
N VAL A 88 10.28 -10.76 -4.57
CA VAL A 88 11.61 -10.14 -4.50
C VAL A 88 12.61 -11.12 -5.09
N ASP A 89 13.01 -10.92 -6.35
CA ASP A 89 13.97 -11.84 -6.98
C ASP A 89 15.42 -11.53 -6.58
N TYR A 90 15.76 -10.24 -6.42
CA TYR A 90 17.10 -9.82 -6.03
C TYR A 90 17.06 -8.77 -4.94
N GLN A 91 17.83 -9.01 -3.88
CA GLN A 91 18.00 -8.09 -2.76
C GLN A 91 19.50 -7.92 -2.46
N GLY A 92 20.05 -6.78 -2.85
CA GLY A 92 21.39 -6.37 -2.43
C GLY A 92 21.44 -6.00 -0.93
N PHE A 93 22.66 -5.82 -0.42
CA PHE A 93 22.89 -5.42 0.97
C PHE A 93 23.50 -4.02 1.07
N GLY A 94 23.25 -3.36 2.20
CA GLY A 94 23.81 -2.04 2.51
C GLY A 94 22.89 -0.87 2.16
N GLN A 95 23.41 0.35 2.34
CA GLN A 95 22.72 1.56 1.94
C GLN A 95 22.57 1.61 0.40
N ASP A 96 21.42 2.10 -0.08
CA ASP A 96 21.09 2.17 -1.50
C ASP A 96 21.28 0.82 -2.23
N ALA A 97 20.92 -0.27 -1.55
CA ALA A 97 20.99 -1.61 -2.12
C ALA A 97 20.21 -1.68 -3.44
N VAL A 98 20.83 -2.24 -4.48
CA VAL A 98 20.13 -2.57 -5.72
C VAL A 98 19.14 -3.69 -5.42
N GLN A 99 17.92 -3.56 -5.94
CA GLN A 99 16.82 -4.49 -5.74
C GLN A 99 16.10 -4.75 -7.06
N TYR A 100 15.59 -5.96 -7.21
CA TYR A 100 14.63 -6.30 -8.26
C TYR A 100 13.45 -7.05 -7.66
N ILE A 101 12.27 -6.42 -7.78
CA ILE A 101 10.99 -6.87 -7.26
C ILE A 101 10.03 -6.94 -8.44
N ARG A 102 9.29 -8.03 -8.61
CA ARG A 102 8.20 -8.13 -9.59
C ARG A 102 6.86 -8.01 -8.89
N TYR A 103 5.91 -7.37 -9.56
CA TYR A 103 4.53 -7.23 -9.11
C TYR A 103 3.63 -7.88 -10.13
N TYR A 104 2.95 -8.95 -9.74
CA TYR A 104 1.89 -9.55 -10.53
C TYR A 104 0.57 -8.89 -10.18
N GLU A 105 -0.16 -8.45 -11.20
CA GLU A 105 -1.47 -7.81 -11.05
C GLU A 105 -2.41 -8.19 -12.19
N THR A 106 -3.51 -8.89 -11.89
CA THR A 106 -4.52 -9.18 -12.91
C THR A 106 -5.21 -7.90 -13.40
N PRO A 107 -5.79 -7.85 -14.60
CA PRO A 107 -6.60 -6.72 -15.05
C PRO A 107 -7.70 -6.36 -14.06
N ASN A 108 -7.93 -5.06 -13.86
CA ASN A 108 -9.08 -4.59 -13.09
C ASN A 108 -10.36 -4.74 -13.92
N VAL A 109 -11.03 -5.89 -13.78
CA VAL A 109 -12.28 -6.20 -14.48
C VAL A 109 -13.47 -5.32 -14.09
N SER A 110 -13.33 -4.52 -13.02
CA SER A 110 -14.37 -3.62 -12.52
C SER A 110 -14.15 -2.14 -12.89
N ALA A 111 -13.00 -1.80 -13.50
CA ALA A 111 -12.72 -0.45 -13.94
C ALA A 111 -13.45 -0.15 -15.26
N VAL A 112 -14.29 0.88 -15.25
CA VAL A 112 -14.78 1.52 -16.49
C VAL A 112 -13.65 2.38 -17.02
N SER A 113 -12.57 1.78 -17.52
CA SER A 113 -11.54 2.54 -18.23
C SER A 113 -11.94 2.65 -19.70
N ASN A 114 -12.57 3.77 -20.05
CA ASN A 114 -12.63 4.28 -21.43
C ASN A 114 -11.27 4.89 -21.87
N ASP A 115 -10.18 4.63 -21.14
CA ASP A 115 -8.85 4.98 -21.58
C ASP A 115 -8.26 3.78 -22.32
N ASP A 116 -8.23 3.90 -23.66
CA ASP A 116 -7.41 3.12 -24.61
C ASP A 116 -5.88 3.19 -24.32
N ASP A 117 -5.49 3.66 -23.13
CA ASP A 117 -4.13 4.09 -22.76
C ASP A 117 -3.50 3.22 -21.66
N SER A 118 -4.15 2.10 -21.26
CA SER A 118 -3.53 1.06 -20.41
C SER A 118 -2.46 0.24 -21.13
N ASN A 119 -2.09 0.64 -22.35
CA ASN A 119 -1.05 0.01 -23.16
C ASN A 119 0.38 0.38 -22.71
N ALA A 120 0.57 0.60 -21.40
CA ALA A 120 1.89 0.66 -20.78
C ALA A 120 2.46 -0.75 -20.65
N SER A 121 2.71 -1.41 -21.79
CA SER A 121 3.72 -2.47 -21.96
C SER A 121 3.84 -3.53 -20.85
N SER A 122 2.73 -3.97 -20.23
CA SER A 122 2.71 -5.33 -19.69
C SER A 122 2.85 -6.24 -20.89
N GLY A 123 3.88 -7.09 -20.90
CA GLY A 123 3.80 -8.31 -21.70
C GLY A 123 2.53 -9.06 -21.32
N SER A 124 2.22 -10.08 -22.11
CA SER A 124 1.15 -11.05 -21.86
C SER A 124 1.10 -11.65 -20.44
N ASP A 125 2.13 -11.44 -19.61
CA ASP A 125 2.42 -12.12 -18.36
C ASP A 125 1.99 -11.39 -17.07
N TYR A 126 1.38 -10.19 -17.17
CA TYR A 126 0.89 -9.38 -16.04
C TYR A 126 1.91 -9.07 -14.92
N TRP A 127 3.19 -9.35 -15.17
CA TRP A 127 4.29 -9.04 -14.28
C TRP A 127 4.87 -7.67 -14.62
N GLN A 128 4.84 -6.77 -13.65
CA GLN A 128 5.46 -5.45 -13.75
C GLN A 128 6.82 -5.47 -13.04
N PRO A 129 7.92 -5.19 -13.76
CA PRO A 129 9.27 -5.21 -13.21
C PRO A 129 9.53 -3.94 -12.41
N ASN A 130 9.69 -4.10 -11.10
CA ASN A 130 9.86 -3.07 -10.09
C ASN A 130 8.68 -2.06 -10.10
N ALA A 131 8.30 -1.57 -8.92
CA ALA A 131 7.46 -0.38 -8.78
C ALA A 131 8.31 0.85 -9.16
N ARG A 132 8.90 0.83 -10.36
CA ARG A 132 9.85 1.84 -10.79
C ARG A 132 9.13 3.18 -10.84
N PRO A 133 9.81 4.25 -10.44
CA PRO A 133 9.32 5.58 -10.73
C PRO A 133 9.08 5.67 -12.25
N THR A 134 7.90 6.11 -12.64
CA THR A 134 7.58 6.38 -14.05
C THR A 134 7.13 7.82 -14.19
N LEU A 135 7.41 8.41 -15.36
CA LEU A 135 6.91 9.74 -15.73
C LEU A 135 6.33 9.66 -17.13
N THR A 136 5.03 9.38 -17.23
CA THR A 136 4.35 9.30 -18.54
C THR A 136 3.89 10.68 -18.99
N THR A 137 3.81 10.89 -20.31
CA THR A 137 3.33 12.15 -20.89
C THR A 137 2.17 11.86 -21.83
N ARG A 138 1.00 12.47 -21.58
CA ARG A 138 -0.18 12.41 -22.45
C ARG A 138 -0.44 13.80 -23.02
N THR A 139 -0.61 13.89 -24.33
CA THR A 139 -1.00 15.14 -25.01
C THR A 139 -2.46 15.03 -25.44
N PHE A 140 -3.28 16.00 -25.04
CA PHE A 140 -4.69 16.06 -25.38
C PHE A 140 -4.90 16.76 -26.72
N ALA A 141 -6.08 16.54 -27.32
CA ALA A 141 -6.41 17.07 -28.64
C ALA A 141 -6.40 18.61 -28.73
N ASP A 142 -6.62 19.29 -27.60
CA ASP A 142 -6.54 20.74 -27.48
C ASP A 142 -5.10 21.28 -27.33
N GLY A 143 -4.11 20.38 -27.25
CA GLY A 143 -2.71 20.72 -27.03
C GLY A 143 -2.32 20.87 -25.56
N ALA A 144 -3.23 20.59 -24.62
CA ALA A 144 -2.87 20.43 -23.21
C ALA A 144 -2.00 19.18 -23.02
N VAL A 145 -1.20 19.16 -21.96
CA VAL A 145 -0.30 18.03 -21.64
C VAL A 145 -0.49 17.62 -20.19
N ALA A 146 -0.66 16.33 -19.91
CA ALA A 146 -0.56 15.78 -18.57
C ALA A 146 0.71 14.94 -18.46
N LYS A 147 1.55 15.25 -17.47
CA LYS A 147 2.64 14.37 -17.03
C LYS A 147 2.25 13.66 -15.76
N THR A 148 2.30 12.33 -15.74
CA THR A 148 1.91 11.53 -14.58
C THR A 148 3.14 10.84 -14.01
N PHE A 149 3.55 11.27 -12.82
CA PHE A 149 4.57 10.60 -12.03
C PHE A 149 3.93 9.53 -11.14
N ARG A 150 4.45 8.31 -11.18
CA ARG A 150 4.04 7.23 -10.27
C ARG A 150 5.25 6.65 -9.56
N LEU A 151 5.11 6.40 -8.27
CA LEU A 151 6.07 5.64 -7.46
C LEU A 151 5.33 4.47 -6.79
N GLY A 152 5.34 3.33 -7.46
CA GLY A 152 4.48 2.19 -7.15
C GLY A 152 3.01 2.58 -7.02
N ASN A 153 2.29 1.90 -6.14
CA ASN A 153 0.88 2.18 -5.84
C ASN A 153 0.71 3.23 -4.72
N ARG A 154 1.83 3.79 -4.22
CA ARG A 154 1.83 4.67 -3.05
C ARG A 154 1.70 6.14 -3.42
N ILE A 155 2.23 6.54 -4.58
CA ILE A 155 2.21 7.93 -5.04
C ILE A 155 1.83 7.98 -6.51
N GLU A 156 0.79 8.75 -6.82
CA GLU A 156 0.51 9.24 -8.15
C GLU A 156 0.43 10.76 -8.11
N ARG A 157 1.13 11.43 -9.02
CA ARG A 157 1.15 12.88 -9.15
C ARG A 157 0.96 13.27 -10.61
N ILE A 158 -0.08 14.07 -10.86
CA ILE A 158 -0.37 14.60 -12.20
C ILE A 158 0.05 16.07 -12.25
N PHE A 159 0.89 16.40 -13.22
CA PHE A 159 1.28 17.76 -13.60
C PHE A 159 0.55 18.11 -14.89
N PHE A 160 -0.48 18.95 -14.81
CA PHE A 160 -1.32 19.33 -15.94
C PHE A 160 -0.91 20.69 -16.49
N PHE A 161 -0.49 20.72 -17.76
CA PHE A 161 -0.15 21.92 -18.51
C PHE A 161 -1.33 22.28 -19.42
N PRO A 162 -2.04 23.39 -19.19
CA PRO A 162 -3.05 23.88 -20.11
C PRO A 162 -2.50 24.10 -21.52
N ALA A 163 -3.35 24.04 -22.54
CA ALA A 163 -2.95 24.24 -23.92
C ALA A 163 -2.15 25.56 -24.11
N GLY A 164 -0.93 25.46 -24.64
CA GLY A 164 -0.03 26.60 -24.85
C GLY A 164 0.65 27.15 -23.59
N SER A 165 0.46 26.52 -22.44
CA SER A 165 1.12 26.88 -21.17
C SER A 165 2.42 26.10 -20.97
N THR A 166 3.44 26.77 -20.44
CA THR A 166 4.67 26.12 -19.93
C THR A 166 4.63 25.87 -18.42
N THR A 167 3.61 26.39 -17.73
CA THR A 167 3.38 26.17 -16.30
C THR A 167 2.35 25.08 -16.08
N TYR A 168 2.64 24.17 -15.15
CA TYR A 168 1.71 23.11 -14.76
C TYR A 168 0.85 23.50 -13.56
N GLN A 169 -0.25 22.79 -13.40
CA GLN A 169 -1.12 22.75 -12.24
C GLN A 169 -1.07 21.34 -11.63
N THR A 170 -1.18 21.24 -10.31
CA THR A 170 -1.25 19.96 -9.58
C THR A 170 -2.39 19.99 -8.59
N ASN A 171 -2.88 18.81 -8.17
CA ASN A 171 -3.82 18.74 -7.05
C ASN A 171 -3.15 19.28 -5.76
N PRO A 172 -3.73 20.28 -5.07
CA PRO A 172 -3.15 20.89 -3.88
C PRO A 172 -2.87 19.91 -2.71
N LEU A 173 -3.56 18.77 -2.63
CA LEU A 173 -3.63 17.96 -1.41
C LEU A 173 -2.48 16.97 -1.16
N LEU A 174 -1.58 16.77 -2.13
CA LEU A 174 -0.47 15.83 -1.97
C LEU A 174 0.80 16.62 -1.60
N PRO A 175 1.72 16.01 -0.82
CA PRO A 175 2.99 16.62 -0.42
C PRO A 175 3.70 17.28 -1.61
N GLY A 176 4.52 18.30 -1.33
CA GLY A 176 5.25 19.14 -2.28
C GLY A 176 6.17 18.39 -3.25
N ILE A 177 5.56 17.61 -4.14
CA ILE A 177 6.18 16.96 -5.28
C ILE A 177 6.17 17.97 -6.42
N SER A 178 7.35 18.39 -6.83
CA SER A 178 7.54 19.35 -7.92
C SER A 178 8.07 18.67 -9.17
N LEU A 179 7.87 19.33 -10.30
CA LEU A 179 8.48 18.99 -11.58
C LEU A 179 9.33 20.18 -12.00
N SER A 180 10.56 19.90 -12.43
CA SER A 180 11.47 20.88 -13.00
C SER A 180 10.93 21.50 -14.30
N GLU A 181 11.48 22.65 -14.68
CA GLU A 181 11.05 23.41 -15.87
C GLU A 181 11.24 22.63 -17.18
N ASP A 182 12.26 21.77 -17.25
CA ASP A 182 12.47 20.90 -18.42
C ASP A 182 11.53 19.69 -18.46
N GLY A 183 10.71 19.51 -17.43
CA GLY A 183 9.69 18.47 -17.35
C GLY A 183 10.23 17.06 -17.17
N ARG A 184 11.46 16.91 -16.65
CA ARG A 184 12.17 15.61 -16.54
C ARG A 184 12.67 15.26 -15.14
N THR A 185 12.80 16.23 -14.24
CA THR A 185 13.18 15.96 -12.84
C THR A 185 12.00 16.16 -11.91
N VAL A 186 11.65 15.13 -11.14
CA VAL A 186 10.64 15.16 -10.07
C VAL A 186 11.33 15.17 -8.71
N THR A 187 10.98 16.11 -7.85
CA THR A 187 11.50 16.18 -6.47
C THR A 187 10.36 15.94 -5.50
N LEU A 188 10.51 14.96 -4.63
CA LEU A 188 9.53 14.69 -3.56
C LEU A 188 9.69 15.70 -2.42
N ALA A 189 8.65 15.81 -1.58
CA ALA A 189 8.71 16.64 -0.38
C ALA A 189 9.78 16.19 0.63
N SER A 190 10.23 14.93 0.57
CA SER A 190 11.36 14.42 1.34
C SER A 190 12.71 14.98 0.89
N GLY A 191 12.78 15.66 -0.26
CA GLY A 191 14.01 16.08 -0.92
C GLY A 191 14.54 15.05 -1.92
N GLN A 192 14.04 13.81 -1.91
CA GLN A 192 14.46 12.77 -2.85
C GLN A 192 14.13 13.17 -4.29
N VAL A 193 15.06 12.95 -5.21
CA VAL A 193 14.98 13.41 -6.60
C VAL A 193 14.95 12.22 -7.56
N TYR A 194 14.15 12.33 -8.62
CA TYR A 194 14.02 11.36 -9.69
C TYR A 194 14.22 12.07 -11.03
N GLU A 195 15.18 11.61 -11.82
CA GLU A 195 15.51 12.17 -13.13
C GLU A 195 15.13 11.18 -14.22
N PHE A 196 14.43 11.68 -15.25
CA PHE A 196 13.89 10.90 -16.34
C PHE A 196 14.45 11.35 -17.70
N SER A 197 14.54 10.41 -18.63
CA SER A 197 14.79 10.69 -20.04
C SER A 197 13.62 11.46 -20.66
N GLU A 198 13.80 11.99 -21.88
CA GLU A 198 12.71 12.63 -22.63
C GLU A 198 11.53 11.67 -22.89
N ALA A 199 11.81 10.37 -23.01
CA ALA A 199 10.81 9.32 -23.17
C ALA A 199 10.15 8.89 -21.85
N GLY A 200 10.52 9.49 -20.71
CA GLY A 200 9.92 9.19 -19.40
C GLY A 200 10.50 7.97 -18.67
N VAL A 201 11.68 7.50 -19.11
CA VAL A 201 12.39 6.37 -18.49
C VAL A 201 13.27 6.89 -17.36
N ILE A 202 13.25 6.26 -16.19
CA ILE A 202 14.11 6.64 -15.06
C ILE A 202 15.60 6.51 -15.44
N GLU A 203 16.38 7.56 -15.18
CA GLU A 203 17.82 7.63 -15.41
C GLU A 203 18.58 7.69 -14.08
N GLN A 204 18.04 8.38 -13.07
CA GLN A 204 18.71 8.55 -11.79
C GLN A 204 17.74 8.78 -10.63
N ILE A 205 18.10 8.25 -9.47
CA ILE A 205 17.52 8.60 -8.16
C ILE A 205 18.63 9.25 -7.35
N SER A 206 18.33 10.39 -6.72
CA SER A 206 19.22 11.07 -5.78
C SER A 206 18.56 11.19 -4.40
N ASP A 207 19.39 11.22 -3.36
CA ASP A 207 18.92 11.46 -1.99
C ASP A 207 18.47 12.92 -1.76
N ASP A 208 18.13 13.25 -0.52
CA ASP A 208 17.68 14.59 -0.11
C ASP A 208 18.75 15.68 -0.23
N ASN A 209 20.02 15.30 -0.38
CA ASN A 209 21.13 16.20 -0.66
C ASN A 209 21.46 16.28 -2.16
N SER A 210 20.61 15.72 -3.02
CA SER A 210 20.81 15.62 -4.48
C SER A 210 22.05 14.82 -4.88
N GLU A 211 22.56 13.95 -4.01
CA GLU A 211 23.63 13.02 -4.36
C GLU A 211 23.02 11.76 -4.99
N PRO A 212 23.52 11.30 -6.17
CA PRO A 212 22.99 10.12 -6.84
C PRO A 212 23.06 8.89 -5.91
N SER A 213 21.93 8.24 -5.63
CA SER A 213 21.88 6.95 -4.94
C SER A 213 21.90 5.79 -5.91
N ILE A 214 21.15 5.90 -7.00
CA ILE A 214 20.99 4.85 -8.02
C ILE A 214 20.98 5.50 -9.40
N VAL A 215 21.75 4.96 -10.33
CA VAL A 215 21.80 5.34 -11.75
C VAL A 215 21.33 4.17 -12.60
N TYR A 216 20.61 4.46 -13.67
CA TYR A 216 20.05 3.51 -14.61
C TYR A 216 20.61 3.75 -16.01
N GLU A 217 20.96 2.67 -16.70
CA GLU A 217 21.25 2.69 -18.12
C GLU A 217 20.09 2.05 -18.88
N SER A 218 19.78 2.54 -20.09
CA SER A 218 18.71 2.00 -20.91
C SER A 218 19.07 2.00 -22.40
N THR A 219 18.45 1.11 -23.16
CA THR A 219 18.56 1.04 -24.63
C THR A 219 17.22 0.71 -25.27
N LEU A 220 17.08 0.91 -26.58
CA LEU A 220 15.90 0.49 -27.33
C LEU A 220 15.99 -1.00 -27.65
N ILE A 221 15.02 -1.77 -27.17
CA ILE A 221 14.82 -3.18 -27.51
C ILE A 221 13.45 -3.30 -28.15
N ASN A 222 13.42 -3.75 -29.41
CA ASN A 222 12.20 -3.74 -30.24
C ASN A 222 11.51 -2.37 -30.32
N GLY A 223 12.31 -1.30 -30.34
CA GLY A 223 11.82 0.09 -30.42
C GLY A 223 11.27 0.64 -29.10
N VAL A 224 11.31 -0.14 -28.00
CA VAL A 224 10.87 0.28 -26.67
C VAL A 224 12.08 0.46 -25.75
N PRO A 225 12.22 1.58 -25.03
CA PRO A 225 13.27 1.74 -24.04
C PRO A 225 13.17 0.69 -22.93
N ARG A 226 14.28 0.00 -22.66
CA ARG A 226 14.41 -1.00 -21.60
C ARG A 226 15.68 -0.71 -20.79
N ILE A 227 15.59 -0.81 -19.47
CA ILE A 227 16.74 -0.66 -18.57
C ILE A 227 17.71 -1.83 -18.80
N THR A 228 18.98 -1.55 -19.03
CA THR A 228 20.03 -2.57 -19.21
C THR A 228 20.93 -2.70 -17.98
N GLN A 229 20.97 -1.69 -17.12
CA GLN A 229 21.73 -1.75 -15.87
C GLN A 229 21.10 -0.84 -14.82
N GLN A 230 21.20 -1.26 -13.56
CA GLN A 230 21.00 -0.43 -12.38
C GLN A 230 22.27 -0.47 -11.54
N ARG A 231 22.78 0.68 -11.10
CA ARG A 231 24.00 0.79 -10.31
C ARG A 231 23.83 1.76 -9.15
N ASN A 232 24.26 1.38 -7.96
CA ASN A 232 24.25 2.29 -6.81
C ASN A 232 25.54 3.10 -6.68
N ARG A 233 25.53 4.10 -5.79
CA ARG A 233 26.68 4.99 -5.54
C ARG A 233 27.95 4.29 -5.03
N PHE A 234 27.82 3.06 -4.53
CA PHE A 234 28.93 2.23 -4.07
C PHE A 234 29.48 1.30 -5.16
N GLY A 235 28.95 1.40 -6.38
CA GLY A 235 29.40 0.63 -7.54
C GLY A 235 28.80 -0.77 -7.66
N ARG A 236 27.93 -1.21 -6.73
CA ARG A 236 27.14 -2.44 -6.86
C ARG A 236 26.12 -2.26 -7.97
N TYR A 237 25.91 -3.29 -8.78
CA TYR A 237 25.04 -3.20 -9.94
C TYR A 237 24.27 -4.49 -10.19
N LEU A 238 23.22 -4.35 -11.00
CA LEU A 238 22.44 -5.43 -11.55
C LEU A 238 22.24 -5.15 -13.05
N ASP A 239 22.73 -6.05 -13.88
CA ASP A 239 22.56 -6.00 -15.34
C ASP A 239 21.29 -6.75 -15.76
N TYR A 240 20.66 -6.26 -16.83
CA TYR A 240 19.40 -6.75 -17.37
C TYR A 240 19.60 -7.18 -18.82
N SER A 241 19.32 -8.44 -19.10
CA SER A 241 19.34 -9.01 -20.46
C SER A 241 17.93 -9.38 -20.92
N TYR A 242 17.68 -9.28 -22.22
CA TYR A 242 16.36 -9.49 -22.80
C TYR A 242 16.42 -10.51 -23.94
N ASP A 243 15.33 -11.24 -24.11
CA ASP A 243 15.15 -12.14 -25.24
C ASP A 243 14.82 -11.38 -26.55
N SER A 244 14.62 -12.13 -27.64
CA SER A 244 14.29 -11.55 -28.95
C SER A 244 12.93 -10.82 -29.00
N ASP A 245 12.02 -11.17 -28.09
CA ASP A 245 10.70 -10.55 -27.97
C ASP A 245 10.73 -9.31 -27.05
N GLY A 246 11.88 -9.04 -26.41
CA GLY A 246 12.09 -7.91 -25.51
C GLY A 246 11.58 -8.16 -24.09
N ARG A 247 11.41 -9.44 -23.70
CA ARG A 247 11.10 -9.87 -22.34
C ARG A 247 12.39 -10.07 -21.55
N LEU A 248 12.36 -9.84 -20.24
CA LEU A 248 13.55 -9.99 -19.39
C LEU A 248 13.96 -11.47 -19.37
N SER A 249 15.18 -11.78 -19.81
CA SER A 249 15.68 -13.16 -19.82
C SER A 249 16.60 -13.46 -18.65
N THR A 250 17.37 -12.47 -18.20
CA THR A 250 18.40 -12.67 -17.17
C THR A 250 18.67 -11.40 -16.40
N LEU A 251 18.84 -11.55 -15.08
CA LEU A 251 19.48 -10.54 -14.23
C LEU A 251 20.84 -11.03 -13.80
N THR A 252 21.85 -10.16 -13.82
CA THR A 252 23.22 -10.54 -13.42
C THR A 252 23.76 -9.55 -12.39
N ASP A 253 24.14 -10.04 -11.22
CA ASP A 253 24.73 -9.20 -10.18
C ASP A 253 26.23 -8.93 -10.42
N GLN A 254 26.83 -8.11 -9.57
CA GLN A 254 28.25 -7.76 -9.70
C GLN A 254 29.24 -8.93 -9.54
N ASP A 255 28.80 -10.03 -8.92
CA ASP A 255 29.62 -11.21 -8.67
C ASP A 255 29.41 -12.27 -9.79
N GLY A 256 28.56 -11.96 -10.77
CA GLY A 256 28.24 -12.81 -11.91
C GLY A 256 27.12 -13.82 -11.67
N HIS A 257 26.45 -13.77 -10.51
CA HIS A 257 25.30 -14.63 -10.24
C HIS A 257 24.12 -14.22 -11.13
N GLN A 258 23.42 -15.21 -11.67
CA GLN A 258 22.36 -15.00 -12.64
C GLN A 258 21.02 -15.51 -12.12
N ILE A 259 19.97 -14.71 -12.32
CA ILE A 259 18.58 -15.13 -12.18
C ILE A 259 18.02 -15.27 -13.60
N HIS A 260 17.50 -16.44 -13.94
CA HIS A 260 16.98 -16.73 -15.27
C HIS A 260 15.44 -16.71 -15.28
N TYR A 261 14.89 -16.17 -16.36
CA TYR A 261 13.46 -16.02 -16.57
C TYR A 261 13.08 -16.79 -17.83
N GLU A 262 12.16 -17.75 -17.68
CA GLU A 262 11.68 -18.59 -18.76
C GLU A 262 10.20 -18.32 -19.01
N TYR A 263 9.82 -18.28 -20.29
CA TYR A 263 8.46 -17.99 -20.72
C TYR A 263 7.87 -19.18 -21.46
N ASP A 264 6.56 -19.42 -21.28
CA ASP A 264 5.81 -20.38 -22.09
C ASP A 264 5.56 -19.86 -23.52
N ILE A 265 4.86 -20.66 -24.33
CA ILE A 265 4.59 -20.33 -25.74
C ILE A 265 3.54 -19.21 -25.90
N GLU A 266 2.68 -19.02 -24.90
CA GLU A 266 1.73 -17.91 -24.76
C GLU A 266 2.41 -16.62 -24.29
N GLY A 267 3.66 -16.72 -23.85
CA GLY A 267 4.50 -15.63 -23.40
C GLY A 267 4.29 -15.24 -21.94
N ASN A 268 3.73 -16.13 -21.13
CA ASN A 268 3.66 -15.97 -19.67
C ASN A 268 4.98 -16.36 -19.03
N LEU A 269 5.39 -15.66 -17.97
CA LEU A 269 6.55 -16.03 -17.17
C LEU A 269 6.25 -17.32 -16.41
N SER A 270 6.77 -18.43 -16.91
CA SER A 270 6.46 -19.78 -16.44
C SER A 270 7.45 -20.27 -15.39
N LYS A 271 8.71 -19.81 -15.42
CA LYS A 271 9.72 -20.22 -14.44
C LYS A 271 10.76 -19.14 -14.17
N VAL A 272 11.16 -19.03 -12.90
CA VAL A 272 12.31 -18.20 -12.48
C VAL A 272 13.29 -19.07 -11.70
N VAL A 273 14.53 -19.11 -12.18
CA VAL A 273 15.63 -19.90 -11.62
C VAL A 273 16.60 -18.97 -10.90
N TYR A 274 16.80 -19.20 -9.61
CA TYR A 274 17.65 -18.41 -8.73
C TYR A 274 19.04 -19.05 -8.60
N PRO A 275 20.11 -18.25 -8.48
CA PRO A 275 21.46 -18.77 -8.37
C PRO A 275 21.67 -19.45 -7.01
N ASP A 276 22.42 -20.54 -7.00
CA ASP A 276 22.88 -21.22 -5.79
C ASP A 276 24.43 -21.21 -5.67
N SER A 277 25.01 -22.17 -4.94
CA SER A 277 26.48 -22.30 -4.82
C SER A 277 27.19 -22.77 -6.10
N THR A 278 26.45 -23.28 -7.08
CA THR A 278 26.86 -23.83 -8.37
C THR A 278 26.05 -23.18 -9.51
N PRO A 279 26.10 -21.84 -9.66
CA PRO A 279 25.16 -21.07 -10.49
C PRO A 279 25.15 -21.44 -11.99
N GLU A 280 26.21 -22.09 -12.50
CA GLU A 280 26.31 -22.57 -13.88
C GLU A 280 25.53 -23.88 -14.15
N ALA A 281 25.12 -24.60 -13.10
CA ALA A 281 24.36 -25.85 -13.20
C ALA A 281 22.86 -25.59 -12.97
N LEU A 282 22.18 -24.98 -13.96
CA LEU A 282 20.80 -24.53 -13.80
C LEU A 282 19.80 -25.60 -13.35
N GLU A 283 20.10 -26.88 -13.56
CA GLU A 283 19.22 -27.98 -13.17
C GLU A 283 19.15 -28.24 -11.66
N ASP A 284 20.15 -27.81 -10.88
CA ASP A 284 20.15 -27.94 -9.41
C ASP A 284 19.83 -26.64 -8.67
N ASN A 285 19.78 -25.52 -9.39
CA ASN A 285 19.40 -24.21 -8.87
C ASN A 285 17.94 -24.20 -8.35
N PRO A 286 17.68 -23.51 -7.20
CA PRO A 286 16.32 -23.23 -6.72
C PRO A 286 15.49 -22.51 -7.78
N PHE A 287 14.20 -22.83 -7.86
CA PHE A 287 13.30 -22.16 -8.80
C PHE A 287 11.88 -22.01 -8.26
N LYS A 288 11.16 -21.09 -8.88
CA LYS A 288 9.70 -20.98 -8.79
C LYS A 288 9.09 -21.19 -10.17
N GLU A 289 8.13 -22.10 -10.25
CA GLU A 289 7.33 -22.32 -11.45
C GLU A 289 5.92 -21.75 -11.23
N TYR A 290 5.42 -21.01 -12.22
CA TYR A 290 4.12 -20.35 -12.20
C TYR A 290 3.17 -21.13 -13.10
N LEU A 291 2.03 -21.52 -12.53
CA LEU A 291 1.03 -22.34 -13.19
C LEU A 291 -0.08 -21.48 -13.78
N PHE A 292 -0.51 -21.82 -14.99
CA PHE A 292 -1.58 -21.15 -15.75
C PHE A 292 -2.64 -22.18 -16.17
N GLU A 293 -3.38 -22.70 -15.19
CA GLU A 293 -4.24 -23.87 -15.40
C GLU A 293 -5.67 -23.54 -15.80
N ASN A 294 -6.06 -22.26 -15.73
CA ASN A 294 -7.42 -21.84 -16.07
C ASN A 294 -7.54 -21.54 -17.59
N PRO A 295 -8.26 -22.35 -18.38
CA PRO A 295 -8.37 -22.16 -19.82
C PRO A 295 -9.16 -20.90 -20.22
N GLU A 296 -10.01 -20.36 -19.34
CA GLU A 296 -10.74 -19.11 -19.61
C GLU A 296 -9.84 -17.89 -19.43
N PHE A 297 -8.83 -18.00 -18.55
CA PHE A 297 -7.85 -16.97 -18.27
C PHE A 297 -6.43 -17.56 -18.37
N PRO A 298 -5.95 -17.89 -19.59
CA PRO A 298 -4.71 -18.64 -19.81
C PRO A 298 -3.43 -17.91 -19.37
N ASN A 299 -3.54 -16.63 -19.01
CA ASN A 299 -2.42 -15.81 -18.54
C ASN A 299 -2.53 -15.49 -17.03
N TYR A 300 -3.53 -16.03 -16.34
CA TYR A 300 -3.70 -15.81 -14.89
C TYR A 300 -2.97 -16.90 -14.11
N ILE A 301 -2.11 -16.50 -13.19
CA ILE A 301 -1.44 -17.43 -12.28
C ILE A 301 -2.51 -18.11 -11.41
N THR A 302 -2.57 -19.43 -11.47
CA THR A 302 -3.42 -20.29 -10.63
C THR A 302 -2.65 -20.94 -9.48
N GLY A 303 -1.33 -21.03 -9.59
CA GLY A 303 -0.49 -21.55 -8.51
C GLY A 303 1.00 -21.32 -8.73
N ILE A 304 1.78 -21.58 -7.68
CA ILE A 304 3.24 -21.47 -7.68
C ILE A 304 3.82 -22.74 -7.10
N VAL A 305 4.85 -23.29 -7.73
CA VAL A 305 5.53 -24.53 -7.35
C VAL A 305 7.01 -24.26 -7.05
N ASP A 306 7.55 -24.87 -5.99
CA ASP A 306 8.97 -24.81 -5.62
C ASP A 306 9.81 -25.89 -6.32
N GLN A 307 11.14 -25.89 -6.11
CA GLN A 307 12.02 -26.85 -6.78
C GLN A 307 11.78 -28.33 -6.40
N GLU A 308 11.16 -28.58 -5.24
CA GLU A 308 10.78 -29.93 -4.79
C GLU A 308 9.45 -30.41 -5.40
N GLY A 309 8.77 -29.56 -6.19
CA GLY A 309 7.47 -29.87 -6.78
C GLY A 309 6.30 -29.61 -5.84
N ASN A 310 6.50 -28.93 -4.71
CA ASN A 310 5.42 -28.56 -3.81
C ASN A 310 4.70 -27.32 -4.32
N ARG A 311 3.37 -27.34 -4.32
CA ARG A 311 2.54 -26.17 -4.63
C ARG A 311 2.50 -25.23 -3.41
N ILE A 312 3.26 -24.14 -3.47
CA ILE A 312 3.44 -23.18 -2.37
C ILE A 312 2.44 -22.02 -2.40
N ALA A 313 1.65 -21.88 -3.46
CA ALA A 313 0.53 -20.95 -3.53
C ALA A 313 -0.60 -21.50 -4.40
N ASN A 314 -1.85 -21.24 -4.00
CA ASN A 314 -3.04 -21.56 -4.77
C ASN A 314 -3.90 -20.29 -4.94
N ILE A 315 -4.29 -20.01 -6.17
CA ILE A 315 -5.12 -18.86 -6.55
C ILE A 315 -6.27 -19.36 -7.41
N ALA A 316 -7.49 -18.96 -7.08
CA ALA A 316 -8.68 -19.26 -7.88
C ALA A 316 -9.39 -17.98 -8.29
N TYR A 317 -10.13 -18.06 -9.40
CA TYR A 317 -10.91 -16.97 -9.96
C TYR A 317 -12.33 -17.45 -10.27
N ASN A 318 -13.29 -16.53 -10.28
CA ASN A 318 -14.62 -16.80 -10.85
C ASN A 318 -14.63 -16.58 -12.38
N ASP A 319 -15.78 -16.84 -13.01
CA ASP A 319 -15.99 -16.70 -14.47
C ASP A 319 -15.87 -15.23 -14.97
N GLU A 320 -15.81 -14.25 -14.07
CA GLU A 320 -15.55 -12.83 -14.38
C GLU A 320 -14.05 -12.48 -14.30
N GLY A 321 -13.19 -13.43 -13.90
CA GLY A 321 -11.76 -13.20 -13.69
C GLY A 321 -11.42 -12.54 -12.35
N LYS A 322 -12.37 -12.46 -11.41
CA LYS A 322 -12.13 -11.96 -10.05
C LYS A 322 -11.55 -13.07 -9.17
N ALA A 323 -10.47 -12.79 -8.46
CA ALA A 323 -9.88 -13.74 -7.53
C ALA A 323 -10.83 -14.06 -6.38
N THR A 324 -11.06 -15.35 -6.15
CA THR A 324 -11.96 -15.89 -5.11
C THR A 324 -11.22 -16.68 -4.03
N LEU A 325 -9.97 -17.06 -4.28
CA LEU A 325 -9.11 -17.77 -3.34
C LEU A 325 -7.68 -17.25 -3.46
N SER A 326 -7.04 -17.07 -2.30
CA SER A 326 -5.60 -16.90 -2.20
C SER A 326 -5.11 -17.63 -0.95
N GLU A 327 -4.21 -18.59 -1.12
CA GLU A 327 -3.59 -19.29 0.01
C GLU A 327 -2.14 -19.67 -0.32
N ARG A 328 -1.33 -19.83 0.72
CA ARG A 328 0.03 -20.39 0.63
C ARG A 328 0.00 -21.91 0.85
N TYR A 329 1.18 -22.51 0.92
CA TYR A 329 1.40 -23.94 1.18
C TYR A 329 0.47 -24.47 2.28
N ASN A 330 -0.22 -25.59 2.00
CA ASN A 330 -1.15 -26.28 2.91
C ASN A 330 -2.28 -25.41 3.50
N GLY A 331 -2.77 -24.40 2.76
CA GLY A 331 -3.89 -23.56 3.19
C GLY A 331 -3.52 -22.51 4.24
N THR A 332 -2.22 -22.28 4.43
CA THR A 332 -1.75 -21.17 5.27
C THR A 332 -2.13 -19.83 4.65
N GLU A 333 -2.48 -18.85 5.49
CA GLU A 333 -2.96 -17.53 5.05
C GLU A 333 -4.15 -17.57 4.08
N ARG A 334 -4.97 -18.63 4.13
CA ARG A 334 -6.11 -18.77 3.22
C ARG A 334 -7.13 -17.64 3.40
N VAL A 335 -7.43 -16.99 2.29
CA VAL A 335 -8.50 -16.01 2.14
C VAL A 335 -9.42 -16.46 1.02
N GLU A 336 -10.72 -16.51 1.31
CA GLU A 336 -11.76 -16.70 0.31
C GLU A 336 -12.58 -15.44 0.15
N VAL A 337 -12.94 -15.10 -1.08
CA VAL A 337 -13.75 -13.93 -1.42
C VAL A 337 -14.89 -14.34 -2.32
N SER A 338 -16.09 -13.88 -2.01
CA SER A 338 -17.24 -13.92 -2.90
C SER A 338 -17.70 -12.51 -3.23
N TYR A 339 -18.36 -12.35 -4.38
CA TYR A 339 -18.85 -11.07 -4.88
C TYR A 339 -20.35 -11.18 -5.16
N PRO A 340 -21.22 -11.10 -4.14
CA PRO A 340 -22.66 -11.37 -4.32
C PRO A 340 -23.34 -10.36 -5.24
N GLU A 341 -22.89 -9.10 -5.19
CA GLU A 341 -23.31 -8.03 -6.10
C GLU A 341 -22.20 -6.98 -6.29
N ASP A 342 -22.36 -6.10 -7.28
CA ASP A 342 -21.45 -4.98 -7.54
C ASP A 342 -21.30 -4.10 -6.28
N GLY A 343 -20.06 -3.82 -5.88
CA GLY A 343 -19.77 -3.09 -4.64
C GLY A 343 -20.04 -3.86 -3.35
N HIS A 344 -20.13 -5.19 -3.39
CA HIS A 344 -20.23 -6.05 -2.21
C HIS A 344 -19.26 -7.22 -2.29
N SER A 345 -18.52 -7.47 -1.21
CA SER A 345 -17.71 -8.68 -1.06
C SER A 345 -17.86 -9.30 0.33
N ASP A 346 -18.02 -10.62 0.35
CA ASP A 346 -17.97 -11.41 1.59
C ASP A 346 -16.63 -12.14 1.63
N VAL A 347 -15.91 -12.00 2.74
CA VAL A 347 -14.49 -12.38 2.83
C VAL A 347 -14.27 -13.25 4.06
N LYS A 348 -13.69 -14.43 3.85
CA LYS A 348 -13.34 -15.36 4.93
C LYS A 348 -11.84 -15.41 5.13
N PHE A 349 -11.41 -15.08 6.34
CA PHE A 349 -10.03 -15.18 6.78
C PHE A 349 -9.87 -16.42 7.65
N TYR A 350 -9.17 -17.43 7.13
CA TYR A 350 -8.97 -18.70 7.83
C TYR A 350 -7.81 -18.60 8.82
N ARG A 351 -8.07 -19.01 10.07
CA ARG A 351 -7.01 -19.26 11.06
C ARG A 351 -6.55 -20.72 11.06
N ASP A 352 -7.47 -21.63 10.72
CA ASP A 352 -7.21 -23.06 10.64
C ASP A 352 -8.19 -23.69 9.65
N THR A 353 -7.66 -24.14 8.52
CA THR A 353 -8.44 -24.77 7.43
C THR A 353 -8.91 -26.17 7.79
N SER A 354 -8.27 -26.85 8.74
CA SER A 354 -8.63 -28.22 9.13
C SER A 354 -9.88 -28.29 10.01
N THR A 355 -10.16 -27.21 10.73
CA THR A 355 -11.33 -27.08 11.61
C THR A 355 -12.40 -26.13 11.06
N ASP A 356 -12.25 -25.66 9.81
CA ASP A 356 -13.09 -24.64 9.17
C ASP A 356 -13.26 -23.39 10.05
N ALA A 357 -12.16 -22.98 10.65
CA ALA A 357 -12.09 -21.92 11.62
C ALA A 357 -11.70 -20.62 10.93
N TYR A 358 -12.66 -19.69 10.78
CA TYR A 358 -12.46 -18.42 10.09
C TYR A 358 -13.16 -17.24 10.78
N ARG A 359 -12.75 -16.04 10.40
CA ARG A 359 -13.48 -14.79 10.61
C ARG A 359 -14.09 -14.37 9.27
N GLU A 360 -15.36 -14.02 9.26
CA GLU A 360 -16.05 -13.53 8.06
C GLU A 360 -16.32 -12.03 8.17
N GLU A 361 -16.03 -11.32 7.10
CA GLU A 361 -16.20 -9.89 6.97
C GLU A 361 -16.95 -9.53 5.69
N HIS A 362 -17.90 -8.62 5.81
CA HIS A 362 -18.69 -8.09 4.69
C HIS A 362 -18.28 -6.66 4.41
N TYR A 363 -17.94 -6.38 3.16
CA TYR A 363 -17.49 -5.07 2.71
C TYR A 363 -18.48 -4.48 1.72
N ARG A 364 -18.84 -3.21 1.92
CA ARG A 364 -19.67 -2.44 0.99
C ARG A 364 -18.87 -1.29 0.42
N TYR A 365 -19.07 -1.05 -0.87
CA TYR A 365 -18.39 -0.01 -1.61
C TYR A 365 -19.39 0.84 -2.39
N ALA A 366 -19.10 2.13 -2.50
CA ALA A 366 -19.75 3.02 -3.45
C ALA A 366 -18.78 3.40 -4.58
N LYS A 367 -19.30 3.58 -5.79
CA LYS A 367 -18.51 4.01 -6.95
C LYS A 367 -18.50 5.54 -7.05
N PHE A 368 -17.32 6.11 -7.03
CA PHE A 368 -17.08 7.52 -7.30
C PHE A 368 -16.14 7.64 -8.50
N ARG A 369 -16.61 8.29 -9.58
CA ARG A 369 -15.89 8.40 -10.88
C ARG A 369 -15.31 7.06 -11.37
N GLY A 370 -16.05 5.97 -11.19
CA GLY A 370 -15.65 4.61 -11.61
C GLY A 370 -14.71 3.88 -10.65
N GLN A 371 -14.31 4.49 -9.54
CA GLN A 371 -13.46 3.90 -8.50
C GLN A 371 -14.29 3.52 -7.28
N TYR A 372 -13.98 2.37 -6.69
CA TYR A 372 -14.62 1.95 -5.45
C TYR A 372 -14.03 2.67 -4.24
N LYS A 373 -14.91 3.11 -3.35
CA LYS A 373 -14.60 3.61 -2.01
C LYS A 373 -15.34 2.76 -0.99
N LEU A 374 -14.62 2.29 0.03
CA LEU A 374 -15.20 1.52 1.13
C LEU A 374 -16.18 2.40 1.90
N THR A 375 -17.42 1.94 2.07
CA THR A 375 -18.48 2.63 2.82
C THR A 375 -18.92 1.87 4.06
N SER A 376 -18.73 0.55 4.09
CA SER A 376 -19.00 -0.27 5.28
C SER A 376 -18.07 -1.48 5.34
N LYS A 377 -17.66 -1.84 6.55
CA LYS A 377 -16.98 -3.09 6.89
C LYS A 377 -17.64 -3.68 8.12
N ALA A 378 -18.08 -4.93 8.05
CA ALA A 378 -18.73 -5.60 9.18
C ALA A 378 -18.12 -6.98 9.42
N ILE A 379 -17.73 -7.28 10.66
CA ILE A 379 -17.40 -8.66 11.07
C ILE A 379 -18.72 -9.36 11.36
N THR A 380 -19.09 -10.36 10.54
CA THR A 380 -20.37 -11.07 10.65
C THR A 380 -20.25 -12.42 11.35
N GLN A 381 -19.05 -13.01 11.32
CA GLN A 381 -18.75 -14.25 12.02
C GLN A 381 -17.34 -14.21 12.62
N CYS A 382 -17.23 -14.61 13.88
CA CYS A 382 -15.94 -14.76 14.54
C CYS A 382 -16.06 -15.63 15.80
N ASP A 383 -15.11 -16.53 16.01
CA ASP A 383 -15.15 -17.45 17.16
C ASP A 383 -14.75 -16.80 18.49
N ASN A 384 -13.88 -15.78 18.45
CA ASN A 384 -13.26 -15.21 19.65
C ASN A 384 -13.10 -13.68 19.60
N CYS A 385 -13.89 -13.00 18.76
CA CYS A 385 -13.88 -11.54 18.65
C CYS A 385 -15.31 -10.98 18.60
N GLU A 386 -15.41 -9.68 18.87
CA GLU A 386 -16.68 -8.96 18.82
C GLU A 386 -17.09 -8.76 17.35
N LEU A 387 -18.38 -8.91 17.09
CA LEU A 387 -18.97 -8.53 15.81
C LEU A 387 -19.10 -7.01 15.81
N THR A 388 -18.41 -6.37 14.88
CA THR A 388 -18.36 -4.92 14.80
C THR A 388 -18.79 -4.45 13.42
N THR A 389 -19.16 -3.18 13.32
CA THR A 389 -19.42 -2.51 12.05
C THR A 389 -18.76 -1.15 12.08
N GLU A 390 -18.15 -0.82 10.96
CA GLU A 390 -17.43 0.42 10.71
C GLU A 390 -17.94 1.02 9.39
N THR A 391 -18.13 2.33 9.33
CA THR A 391 -18.72 3.00 8.16
C THR A 391 -17.98 4.27 7.77
N TRP A 392 -17.99 4.59 6.47
CA TRP A 392 -17.35 5.78 5.88
C TRP A 392 -18.34 6.45 4.91
N ASP A 393 -18.52 7.75 5.08
CA ASP A 393 -19.33 8.58 4.19
C ASP A 393 -18.46 9.60 3.47
N TYR A 394 -18.74 9.82 2.19
CA TYR A 394 -18.01 10.73 1.33
C TYR A 394 -18.95 11.79 0.72
N ASP A 395 -18.41 12.96 0.40
CA ASP A 395 -19.13 13.96 -0.38
C ASP A 395 -19.03 13.69 -1.91
N ASP A 396 -19.72 14.51 -2.72
CA ASP A 396 -19.71 14.42 -4.18
C ASP A 396 -18.32 14.67 -4.82
N ARG A 397 -17.35 15.15 -4.03
CA ARG A 397 -15.95 15.36 -4.42
C ARG A 397 -15.05 14.21 -3.98
N GLU A 398 -15.64 13.13 -3.44
CA GLU A 398 -14.96 11.91 -2.98
C GLU A 398 -14.11 12.10 -1.72
N LEU A 399 -14.38 13.18 -0.96
CA LEU A 399 -13.70 13.46 0.29
C LEU A 399 -14.44 12.79 1.44
N LEU A 400 -13.71 12.14 2.34
CA LEU A 400 -14.27 11.48 3.51
C LEU A 400 -14.82 12.54 4.48
N VAL A 401 -16.14 12.62 4.63
CA VAL A 401 -16.78 13.62 5.49
C VAL A 401 -17.18 13.05 6.84
N ARG A 402 -17.32 11.74 6.95
CA ARG A 402 -17.67 11.07 8.20
C ARG A 402 -17.15 9.65 8.25
N HIS A 403 -16.71 9.23 9.43
CA HIS A 403 -16.31 7.87 9.76
C HIS A 403 -16.93 7.49 11.10
N THR A 404 -17.45 6.28 11.19
CA THR A 404 -17.91 5.70 12.46
C THR A 404 -17.07 4.46 12.73
N SER A 405 -16.29 4.49 13.80
CA SER A 405 -15.39 3.40 14.18
C SER A 405 -16.17 2.18 14.71
N PRO A 406 -15.51 1.01 14.84
CA PRO A 406 -16.11 -0.18 15.48
C PRO A 406 -16.66 0.06 16.89
N ALA A 407 -16.12 1.05 17.61
CA ALA A 407 -16.56 1.44 18.95
C ALA A 407 -17.75 2.43 18.93
N GLY A 408 -18.23 2.80 17.75
CA GLY A 408 -19.30 3.80 17.57
C GLY A 408 -18.84 5.25 17.70
N ILE A 409 -17.52 5.50 17.75
CA ILE A 409 -16.99 6.87 17.79
C ILE A 409 -17.08 7.46 16.39
N ILE A 410 -17.73 8.63 16.30
CA ILE A 410 -17.94 9.33 15.05
C ILE A 410 -16.88 10.43 14.91
N THR A 411 -16.19 10.43 13.77
CA THR A 411 -15.33 11.52 13.33
C THR A 411 -15.90 12.16 12.07
N GLU A 412 -15.98 13.49 12.04
CA GLU A 412 -16.45 14.27 10.89
C GLU A 412 -15.39 15.25 10.41
N TRP A 413 -15.34 15.47 9.10
CA TRP A 413 -14.40 16.38 8.45
C TRP A 413 -15.12 17.39 7.57
N THR A 414 -14.58 18.60 7.49
CA THR A 414 -15.00 19.59 6.49
C THR A 414 -13.82 20.04 5.65
N TYR A 415 -14.13 20.49 4.43
CA TYR A 415 -13.15 20.86 3.42
C TYR A 415 -13.52 22.18 2.75
N ASP A 416 -12.54 22.98 2.35
CA ASP A 416 -12.77 24.16 1.54
C ASP A 416 -12.99 23.81 0.05
N GLY A 417 -13.17 24.83 -0.79
CA GLY A 417 -13.38 24.68 -2.24
C GLY A 417 -12.14 24.22 -3.03
N LEU A 418 -10.99 24.07 -2.37
CA LEU A 418 -9.77 23.47 -2.92
C LEU A 418 -9.54 22.05 -2.35
N ASP A 419 -10.59 21.46 -1.76
CA ASP A 419 -10.63 20.13 -1.17
C ASP A 419 -9.70 19.96 0.05
N ARG A 420 -9.26 21.05 0.68
CA ARG A 420 -8.32 21.02 1.82
C ARG A 420 -9.09 20.90 3.13
N LYS A 421 -8.62 20.03 4.05
CA LYS A 421 -9.26 19.84 5.36
C LYS A 421 -9.27 21.16 6.14
N VAL A 422 -10.45 21.65 6.52
CA VAL A 422 -10.65 22.88 7.31
C VAL A 422 -11.06 22.56 8.74
N SER A 423 -11.75 21.45 8.97
CA SER A 423 -12.04 20.98 10.32
C SER A 423 -12.04 19.46 10.43
N GLU A 424 -11.84 18.99 11.65
CA GLU A 424 -11.98 17.63 12.11
C GLU A 424 -12.67 17.68 13.47
N THR A 425 -13.78 16.98 13.62
CA THR A 425 -14.49 16.83 14.89
C THR A 425 -14.56 15.36 15.22
N VAL A 426 -13.99 14.93 16.33
CA VAL A 426 -14.00 13.54 16.78
C VAL A 426 -14.93 13.42 17.99
N GLY A 427 -15.60 12.27 18.13
CA GLY A 427 -16.54 12.03 19.22
C GLY A 427 -17.86 12.78 19.04
N VAL A 428 -18.29 13.02 17.80
CA VAL A 428 -19.49 13.79 17.48
C VAL A 428 -20.71 13.26 18.25
N GLY A 429 -21.39 14.14 18.99
CA GLY A 429 -22.55 13.82 19.80
C GLY A 429 -22.24 13.22 21.18
N THR A 430 -20.96 13.12 21.57
CA THR A 430 -20.53 12.64 22.89
C THR A 430 -20.08 13.80 23.80
N THR A 431 -19.83 13.53 25.09
CA THR A 431 -19.25 14.54 26.00
C THR A 431 -17.78 14.83 25.71
N GLU A 432 -17.10 13.91 25.04
CA GLU A 432 -15.68 14.03 24.65
C GLU A 432 -15.50 14.63 23.24
N GLU A 433 -16.57 15.21 22.68
CA GLU A 433 -16.54 15.88 21.38
C GLU A 433 -15.49 16.98 21.37
N HIS A 434 -14.57 16.91 20.41
CA HIS A 434 -13.54 17.91 20.24
C HIS A 434 -13.34 18.23 18.76
N THR A 435 -13.21 19.52 18.49
CA THR A 435 -12.98 20.04 17.14
C THR A 435 -11.59 20.65 17.03
N THR A 436 -10.85 20.23 16.02
CA THR A 436 -9.64 20.87 15.54
C THR A 436 -9.93 21.56 14.21
N THR A 437 -9.50 22.81 14.05
CA THR A 437 -9.66 23.59 12.82
C THR A 437 -8.30 23.95 12.21
N TYR A 438 -8.28 24.09 10.89
CA TYR A 438 -7.09 24.31 10.09
C TYR A 438 -7.27 25.55 9.22
N THR A 439 -6.30 26.47 9.24
CA THR A 439 -6.17 27.52 8.22
C THR A 439 -5.01 27.20 7.30
N TRP A 440 -5.12 27.66 6.06
CA TRP A 440 -4.17 27.35 5.00
C TRP A 440 -3.48 28.61 4.49
N ASN A 441 -2.17 28.51 4.28
CA ASN A 441 -1.43 29.49 3.53
C ASN A 441 -1.77 29.34 2.05
N GLU A 442 -2.52 30.29 1.50
CA GLU A 442 -3.03 30.21 0.12
C GLU A 442 -1.93 30.22 -0.95
N THR A 443 -0.75 30.77 -0.65
CA THR A 443 0.35 30.86 -1.63
C THR A 443 1.09 29.53 -1.79
N HIS A 444 1.31 28.82 -0.68
CA HIS A 444 2.11 27.59 -0.67
C HIS A 444 1.27 26.33 -0.52
N ASN A 445 -0.03 26.49 -0.30
CA ASN A 445 -0.97 25.42 -0.05
C ASN A 445 -0.53 24.49 1.10
N GLN A 446 -0.11 25.10 2.21
CA GLN A 446 0.35 24.42 3.42
C GLN A 446 -0.47 24.88 4.62
N ILE A 447 -0.65 24.02 5.61
CA ILE A 447 -1.34 24.38 6.86
C ILE A 447 -0.57 25.53 7.53
N GLU A 448 -1.26 26.64 7.78
CA GLU A 448 -0.71 27.83 8.43
C GLU A 448 -1.03 27.84 9.93
N THR A 449 -2.24 27.46 10.32
CA THR A 449 -2.64 27.39 11.73
C THR A 449 -3.46 26.13 12.00
N ILE A 450 -3.17 25.48 13.12
CA ILE A 450 -3.99 24.41 13.72
C ILE A 450 -4.54 24.96 15.03
N THR A 451 -5.85 25.00 15.18
CA THR A 451 -6.53 25.46 16.39
C THR A 451 -7.31 24.30 16.99
N ALA A 452 -6.89 23.85 18.17
CA ALA A 452 -7.59 22.89 19.00
C ALA A 452 -8.07 23.57 20.29
N ALA A 453 -8.85 22.87 21.12
CA ALA A 453 -9.38 23.43 22.37
C ALA A 453 -8.27 23.90 23.34
N THR A 454 -7.16 23.17 23.40
CA THR A 454 -6.08 23.37 24.39
C THR A 454 -4.81 23.99 23.80
N TYR A 455 -4.75 24.18 22.48
CA TYR A 455 -3.59 24.81 21.85
C TYR A 455 -3.88 25.40 20.48
N VAL A 456 -3.03 26.34 20.09
CA VAL A 456 -2.92 26.86 18.74
C VAL A 456 -1.49 26.68 18.26
N THR A 457 -1.30 26.00 17.13
CA THR A 457 0.01 25.89 16.45
C THR A 457 0.00 26.71 15.18
N THR A 458 0.96 27.61 15.01
CA THR A 458 1.13 28.45 13.83
C THR A 458 2.46 28.15 13.14
N TYR A 459 2.41 27.98 11.82
CA TYR A 459 3.56 27.78 10.95
C TYR A 459 3.80 29.02 10.10
N THR A 460 5.07 29.34 9.85
CA THR A 460 5.44 30.39 8.90
C THR A 460 6.41 29.82 7.87
N PHE A 461 6.35 30.37 6.66
CA PHE A 461 7.06 29.86 5.49
C PHE A 461 7.91 30.97 4.87
N ASP A 462 9.06 30.60 4.31
CA ASP A 462 9.83 31.51 3.47
C ASP A 462 9.21 31.64 2.07
N SER A 463 9.82 32.46 1.21
CA SER A 463 9.36 32.71 -0.17
C SER A 463 9.45 31.48 -1.09
N MET A 464 10.08 30.39 -0.64
CA MET A 464 10.17 29.13 -1.37
C MET A 464 9.20 28.08 -0.81
N GLY A 465 8.31 28.45 0.11
CA GLY A 465 7.35 27.53 0.74
C GLY A 465 7.99 26.56 1.73
N ARG A 466 9.19 26.84 2.22
CA ARG A 466 9.84 26.02 3.25
C ARG A 466 9.42 26.54 4.62
N ARG A 467 9.04 25.64 5.52
CA ARG A 467 8.66 25.99 6.89
C ARG A 467 9.88 26.53 7.65
N VAL A 468 9.82 27.80 8.07
CA VAL A 468 10.89 28.45 8.82
C VAL A 468 10.62 28.54 10.32
N ASN A 469 9.36 28.41 10.73
CA ASN A 469 9.01 28.40 12.14
C ASN A 469 7.78 27.54 12.41
N ALA A 470 7.69 27.04 13.64
CA ALA A 470 6.52 26.43 14.24
C ALA A 470 6.40 26.97 15.67
N SER A 471 5.27 27.59 16.00
CA SER A 471 5.00 28.12 17.34
C SER A 471 3.71 27.51 17.87
N THR A 472 3.76 26.89 19.04
CA THR A 472 2.58 26.35 19.72
C THR A 472 2.32 27.12 21.00
N VAL A 473 1.11 27.63 21.13
CA VAL A 473 0.61 28.30 22.34
C VAL A 473 -0.47 27.41 22.93
N SER A 474 -0.19 26.83 24.09
CA SER A 474 -1.21 26.09 24.85
C SER A 474 -2.07 27.06 25.65
N SER A 475 -3.39 26.89 25.59
CA SER A 475 -4.31 27.50 26.53
C SER A 475 -4.25 26.71 27.84
N ASN A 476 -3.64 27.28 28.87
CA ASN A 476 -3.82 26.80 30.24
C ASN A 476 -5.28 27.09 30.63
N ILE A 477 -6.16 26.10 30.47
CA ILE A 477 -7.45 26.14 31.16
C ILE A 477 -7.12 25.88 32.63
N GLY A 478 -6.98 26.96 33.39
CA GLY A 478 -6.82 26.91 34.83
C GLY A 478 -8.03 26.22 35.46
N ASN A 479 -7.73 25.30 36.38
CA ASN A 479 -8.67 24.64 37.31
C ASN A 479 -9.70 25.59 37.91
#